data_AF-A0AAD6I7E3-F1
#
_entry.id   AF-A0AAD6I7E3-F1
#
_cell.length_a   1.000
_cell.length_b   1.000
_cell.length_c   1.000
_cell.angle_alpha   90.00
_cell.angle_beta   90.00
_cell.angle_gamma   90.00
#
_symmetry.space_group_name_H-M   'P 1'
#
loop_
_entity.id
_entity.type
_entity.pdbx_description
1 polymer ?
#
loop_
_entity_poly.entity_id
_entity_poly.type
_entity_poly.pdbx_seq_one_letter_code
_entity_poly.pdbx_strand_id
1 'polypeptide(L)'
;MNIFRLLADFSHLASIFMLLQKMKTSSSCSGLSFKSQVLYLLVFITRYLDLFWTFTESLYLTTFKLLFIGSSAYVIYLMLNDYKPTHDPNLDTFKVQYLLGISAVLAILFPHDYRFSEILWTFSIWLESVAILPQLFMLQRTGEADTITTHYLFALGIYRALYIPNWMFRYLTEASFQRSFQPVPIIAGIIQTLLYSDFFYIYYNKVLKGKKFSLPV
;
A
#
# COMPACT_ATOMS: atom_id res chain seq x y z
N MET A 1 -10.47 -0.61 -18.58
CA MET A 1 -9.99 0.48 -17.69
C MET A 1 -11.18 1.38 -17.41
N ASN A 2 -11.43 1.78 -16.17
CA ASN A 2 -12.52 2.72 -15.83
C ASN A 2 -11.96 3.88 -14.99
N ILE A 3 -12.77 4.93 -14.80
CA ILE A 3 -12.34 6.16 -14.11
C ILE A 3 -11.92 5.91 -12.66
N PHE A 4 -12.60 5.01 -11.95
CA PHE A 4 -12.27 4.69 -10.55
C PHE A 4 -10.89 4.05 -10.42
N ARG A 5 -10.57 3.09 -11.30
CA ARG A 5 -9.24 2.47 -11.35
C ARG A 5 -8.17 3.49 -11.73
N LEU A 6 -8.44 4.36 -12.71
CA LEU A 6 -7.50 5.40 -13.12
C LEU A 6 -7.17 6.33 -11.95
N LEU A 7 -8.19 6.86 -11.27
CA LEU A 7 -8.02 7.73 -10.11
C LEU A 7 -7.31 7.01 -8.95
N ALA A 8 -7.60 5.74 -8.73
CA ALA A 8 -6.91 4.93 -7.73
C ALA A 8 -5.41 4.81 -8.06
N ASP A 9 -5.06 4.41 -9.28
CA ASP A 9 -3.68 4.22 -9.68
C ASP A 9 -2.86 5.53 -9.56
N PHE A 10 -3.44 6.66 -9.95
CA PHE A 10 -2.81 7.99 -9.75
C PHE A 10 -2.76 8.42 -8.27
N SER A 11 -3.77 8.10 -7.47
CA SER A 11 -3.76 8.38 -6.02
C SER A 11 -2.66 7.59 -5.31
N HIS A 12 -2.47 6.33 -5.70
CA HIS A 12 -1.38 5.50 -5.19
C HIS A 12 -0.02 6.06 -5.60
N LEU A 13 0.16 6.43 -6.87
CA LEU A 13 1.39 7.04 -7.36
C LEU A 13 1.70 8.38 -6.65
N ALA A 14 0.68 9.23 -6.46
CA ALA A 14 0.80 10.48 -5.72
C ALA A 14 1.25 10.25 -4.28
N SER A 15 0.75 9.21 -3.61
CA SER A 15 1.18 8.87 -2.24
C SER A 15 2.69 8.61 -2.16
N ILE A 16 3.26 7.91 -3.14
CA ILE A 16 4.69 7.60 -3.17
C ILE A 16 5.51 8.86 -3.47
N PHE A 17 5.06 9.71 -4.39
CA PHE A 17 5.75 10.98 -4.65
C PHE A 17 5.70 11.94 -3.46
N MET A 18 4.59 12.01 -2.72
CA MET A 18 4.51 12.79 -1.49
C MET A 18 5.49 12.27 -0.43
N LEU A 19 5.61 10.95 -0.30
CA LEU A 19 6.59 10.33 0.60
C LEU A 19 8.03 10.69 0.22
N LEU A 20 8.38 10.56 -1.07
CA LEU A 20 9.70 10.92 -1.57
C LEU A 20 10.00 12.42 -1.40
N GLN A 21 9.04 13.28 -1.71
CA GLN A 21 9.14 14.72 -1.50
C GLN A 21 9.38 15.02 -0.02
N LYS A 22 8.62 14.41 0.89
CA LYS A 22 8.82 14.54 2.34
C LYS A 22 10.25 14.20 2.73
N MET A 23 10.76 13.06 2.28
CA MET A 23 12.12 12.60 2.61
C MET A 23 13.19 13.55 2.07
N LYS A 24 13.05 14.00 0.82
CA LYS A 24 14.02 14.90 0.19
C LYS A 24 13.99 16.31 0.77
N THR A 25 12.81 16.88 1.02
CA THR A 25 12.69 18.24 1.57
C THR A 25 13.12 18.29 3.04
N SER A 26 12.79 17.29 3.85
CA SER A 26 13.19 17.24 5.27
C SER A 26 14.58 16.67 5.51
N SER A 27 15.23 16.09 4.48
CA SER A 27 16.45 15.30 4.60
C SER A 27 16.37 14.25 5.72
N SER A 28 15.20 13.64 5.91
CA SER A 28 14.91 12.76 7.04
C SER A 28 13.84 11.71 6.74
N CYS A 29 14.05 10.51 7.27
CA CYS A 29 13.06 9.43 7.29
C CYS A 29 12.38 9.24 8.65
N SER A 30 12.55 10.18 9.59
CA SER A 30 11.87 10.15 10.89
C SER A 30 10.34 10.09 10.74
N GLY A 31 9.67 9.33 11.60
CA GLY A 31 8.21 9.12 11.54
C GLY A 31 7.72 8.12 10.47
N LEU A 32 8.63 7.48 9.74
CA LEU A 32 8.31 6.47 8.73
C LEU A 32 8.77 5.07 9.17
N SER A 33 7.87 4.11 9.09
CA SER A 33 8.17 2.70 9.34
C SER A 33 8.93 2.10 8.17
N PHE A 34 10.16 1.67 8.44
CA PHE A 34 10.98 0.93 7.49
C PHE A 34 10.32 -0.40 7.13
N LYS A 35 9.74 -1.07 8.14
CA LYS A 35 9.07 -2.36 7.96
C LYS A 35 7.92 -2.27 6.97
N SER A 36 7.05 -1.26 7.07
CA SER A 36 5.98 -1.06 6.08
C SER A 36 6.51 -0.84 4.66
N GLN A 37 7.58 -0.06 4.48
CA GLN A 37 8.16 0.17 3.15
C GLN A 37 8.72 -1.11 2.54
N VAL A 38 9.41 -1.94 3.34
CA VAL A 38 9.90 -3.25 2.90
C VAL A 38 8.74 -4.19 2.51
N LEU A 39 7.65 -4.20 3.29
CA LEU A 39 6.48 -5.01 2.95
C LEU A 39 5.84 -4.56 1.63
N TYR A 40 5.72 -3.25 1.38
CA TYR A 40 5.23 -2.73 0.11
C TYR A 40 6.12 -3.08 -1.08
N LEU A 41 7.45 -3.01 -0.93
CA LEU A 41 8.36 -3.46 -1.97
C LEU A 41 8.15 -4.95 -2.27
N LEU A 42 8.04 -5.78 -1.23
CA LEU A 42 7.81 -7.23 -1.38
C LEU A 42 6.48 -7.51 -2.10
N VAL A 43 5.42 -6.75 -1.78
CA VAL A 43 4.14 -6.81 -2.50
C VAL A 43 4.35 -6.54 -3.99
N PHE A 44 5.04 -5.46 -4.37
CA PHE A 44 5.21 -5.12 -5.78
C PHE A 44 6.08 -6.12 -6.54
N ILE A 45 7.16 -6.61 -5.92
CA ILE A 45 8.01 -7.64 -6.53
C ILE A 45 7.22 -8.93 -6.78
N THR A 46 6.46 -9.39 -5.79
CA THR A 46 5.69 -10.65 -5.92
C THR A 46 4.47 -10.51 -6.83
N ARG A 47 3.83 -9.34 -6.86
CA ARG A 47 2.66 -9.08 -7.71
C ARG A 47 3.00 -8.93 -9.18
N TYR A 48 4.11 -8.27 -9.48
CA TYR A 48 4.45 -7.85 -10.84
C TYR A 48 5.51 -8.75 -11.48
N LEU A 49 5.64 -10.00 -11.04
CA LEU A 49 6.48 -10.99 -11.72
C LEU A 49 6.07 -11.17 -13.18
N ASP A 50 4.81 -10.89 -13.51
CA ASP A 50 4.30 -10.91 -14.87
C ASP A 50 5.00 -9.93 -15.83
N LEU A 51 5.75 -8.95 -15.32
CA LEU A 51 6.64 -8.11 -16.14
C LEU A 51 7.61 -8.91 -17.01
N PHE A 52 8.03 -10.12 -16.60
CA PHE A 52 8.95 -10.94 -17.37
C PHE A 52 8.32 -11.54 -18.64
N TRP A 53 6.99 -11.61 -18.73
CA TRP A 53 6.30 -12.24 -19.86
C TRP A 53 5.18 -11.40 -20.50
N THR A 54 4.65 -10.37 -19.84
CA THR A 54 3.59 -9.49 -20.37
C THR A 54 4.06 -8.05 -20.63
N PHE A 55 5.37 -7.82 -20.79
CA PHE A 55 5.95 -6.47 -20.89
C PHE A 55 5.33 -5.60 -22.01
N THR A 56 4.87 -6.23 -23.09
CA THR A 56 4.41 -5.57 -24.32
C THR A 56 2.90 -5.32 -24.39
N GLU A 57 2.11 -5.81 -23.44
CA GLU A 57 0.64 -5.73 -23.56
C GLU A 57 0.09 -4.30 -23.43
N SER A 58 0.68 -3.49 -22.56
CA SER A 58 0.26 -2.09 -22.38
C SER A 58 1.39 -1.25 -21.79
N LEU A 59 1.80 -0.21 -22.53
CA LEU A 59 2.80 0.75 -22.06
C LEU A 59 2.40 1.37 -20.71
N TYR A 60 1.11 1.66 -20.53
CA TYR A 60 0.57 2.22 -19.28
C TYR A 60 0.83 1.29 -18.09
N LEU A 61 0.42 0.02 -18.17
CA LEU A 61 0.57 -0.93 -17.07
C LEU A 61 2.04 -1.22 -16.78
N THR A 62 2.84 -1.44 -17.82
CA THR A 62 4.28 -1.68 -17.68
C THR A 62 4.98 -0.50 -17.00
N THR A 63 4.66 0.73 -17.40
CA THR A 63 5.22 1.94 -16.79
C THR A 63 4.86 2.03 -15.31
N PHE A 64 3.59 1.83 -14.93
CA PHE A 64 3.17 1.90 -13.54
C PHE A 64 3.83 0.82 -12.67
N LYS A 65 3.96 -0.41 -13.16
CA LYS A 65 4.64 -1.49 -12.43
C LYS A 65 6.11 -1.16 -12.18
N LEU A 66 6.83 -0.65 -13.19
CA LEU A 66 8.22 -0.21 -13.06
C LEU A 66 8.35 0.97 -12.10
N LEU A 67 7.45 1.95 -12.18
CA LEU A 67 7.44 3.09 -11.27
C LEU A 67 7.22 2.63 -9.83
N PHE A 68 6.27 1.74 -9.55
CA PHE A 68 6.01 1.25 -8.20
C PHE A 68 7.22 0.50 -7.62
N ILE A 69 7.81 -0.44 -8.37
CA ILE A 69 8.99 -1.18 -7.90
C ILE A 69 10.17 -0.22 -7.69
N GLY A 70 10.48 0.60 -8.69
CA GLY A 70 11.65 1.50 -8.68
C GLY A 70 11.55 2.55 -7.58
N SER A 71 10.38 3.18 -7.42
CA SER A 71 10.19 4.20 -6.37
C SER A 71 10.18 3.59 -4.96
N SER A 72 9.57 2.43 -4.73
CA SER A 72 9.64 1.74 -3.42
C SER A 72 11.05 1.28 -3.08
N ALA A 73 11.80 0.75 -4.05
CA ALA A 73 13.21 0.41 -3.86
C ALA A 73 14.04 1.67 -3.54
N TYR A 74 13.76 2.78 -4.21
CA TYR A 74 14.43 4.06 -3.95
C TYR A 74 14.11 4.61 -2.55
N VAL A 75 12.86 4.54 -2.08
CA VAL A 75 12.50 4.90 -0.70
C VAL A 75 13.34 4.10 0.30
N ILE A 76 13.42 2.77 0.12
CA ILE A 76 14.22 1.90 1.00
C ILE A 76 15.71 2.25 0.92
N TYR A 77 16.23 2.50 -0.28
CA TYR A 77 17.62 2.97 -0.46
C TYR A 77 17.90 4.24 0.34
N LEU A 78 17.00 5.23 0.29
CA LEU A 78 17.15 6.48 1.05
C LEU A 78 17.11 6.22 2.57
N MET A 79 16.27 5.31 3.04
CA MET A 79 16.20 4.95 4.46
C MET A 79 17.46 4.21 4.95
N LEU A 80 18.10 3.41 4.10
CA LEU A 80 19.28 2.62 4.46
C LEU A 80 20.61 3.36 4.30
N ASN A 81 20.65 4.40 3.46
CA ASN A 81 21.89 5.12 3.12
C ASN A 81 21.78 6.58 3.57
N ASP A 82 21.19 7.44 2.73
CA ASP A 82 21.18 8.90 2.89
C ASP A 82 20.59 9.36 4.23
N TYR A 83 19.52 8.71 4.70
CA TYR A 83 18.76 9.13 5.88
C TYR A 83 18.80 8.11 7.02
N LYS A 84 19.70 7.12 6.95
CA LYS A 84 19.89 6.10 7.99
C LYS A 84 19.99 6.67 9.42
N PRO A 85 20.72 7.78 9.68
CA PRO A 85 20.84 8.33 11.03
C PRO A 85 19.53 8.86 11.62
N THR A 86 18.53 9.14 10.79
CA THR A 86 17.22 9.68 11.20
C THR A 86 16.18 8.59 11.46
N HIS A 87 16.52 7.33 11.17
CA HIS A 87 15.66 6.18 11.45
C HIS A 87 15.88 5.72 12.89
N ASP A 88 14.81 5.69 13.70
CA ASP A 88 14.82 5.12 15.04
C ASP A 88 14.17 3.72 15.06
N PRO A 89 14.97 2.64 15.15
CA PRO A 89 14.46 1.28 15.17
C PRO A 89 13.59 0.96 16.41
N ASN A 90 13.73 1.74 17.50
CA ASN A 90 12.97 1.51 18.73
C ASN A 90 11.50 1.92 18.61
N LEU A 91 11.17 2.76 17.62
CA LEU A 91 9.79 3.11 17.30
C LEU A 91 9.13 2.05 16.42
N ASP A 92 9.88 1.42 15.51
CA ASP A 92 9.38 0.42 14.55
C ASP A 92 9.49 -1.02 15.08
N THR A 93 8.78 -1.33 16.17
CA THR A 93 8.89 -2.63 16.87
C THR A 93 7.89 -3.70 16.40
N PHE A 94 7.10 -3.41 15.37
CA PHE A 94 6.07 -4.33 14.90
C PHE A 94 6.65 -5.67 14.41
N LYS A 95 6.04 -6.80 14.80
CA LYS A 95 6.49 -8.16 14.44
C LYS A 95 5.95 -8.58 13.07
N VAL A 96 6.67 -8.23 12.00
CA VAL A 96 6.27 -8.50 10.61
C VAL A 96 6.21 -9.98 10.24
N GLN A 97 6.84 -10.87 11.03
CA GLN A 97 6.80 -12.31 10.76
C GLN A 97 5.37 -12.85 10.76
N TYR A 98 4.49 -12.31 11.60
CA TYR A 98 3.08 -12.72 11.64
C TYR A 98 2.34 -12.30 10.38
N LEU A 99 2.61 -11.11 9.83
CA LEU A 99 1.98 -10.67 8.59
C LEU A 99 2.42 -11.54 7.43
N LEU A 100 3.73 -11.76 7.29
CA LEU A 100 4.30 -12.61 6.24
C LEU A 100 3.77 -14.04 6.33
N GLY A 101 3.75 -14.62 7.54
CA GLY A 101 3.28 -15.98 7.78
C GLY A 101 1.80 -16.15 7.45
N ILE A 102 0.94 -15.27 7.96
CA ILE A 102 -0.51 -15.33 7.70
C ILE A 102 -0.80 -15.12 6.22
N SER A 103 -0.18 -14.12 5.57
CA SER A 103 -0.38 -13.89 4.14
C SER A 103 0.10 -15.06 3.29
N ALA A 104 1.20 -15.73 3.65
CA ALA A 104 1.68 -16.93 2.96
C ALA A 104 0.73 -18.11 3.13
N VAL A 105 0.24 -18.37 4.35
CA VAL A 105 -0.74 -19.43 4.61
C VAL A 105 -2.02 -19.19 3.80
N LEU A 106 -2.58 -17.98 3.84
CA LEU A 106 -3.79 -17.64 3.08
C LEU A 106 -3.59 -17.76 1.57
N ALA A 107 -2.41 -17.44 1.06
CA ALA A 107 -2.09 -17.57 -0.36
C ALA A 107 -2.00 -19.02 -0.84
N ILE A 108 -1.57 -19.94 0.02
CA ILE A 108 -1.50 -21.37 -0.27
C ILE A 108 -2.89 -22.02 -0.16
N LEU A 109 -3.71 -21.59 0.81
CA LEU A 109 -5.04 -22.16 1.03
C LEU A 109 -6.08 -21.67 0.02
N PHE A 110 -5.98 -20.42 -0.44
CA PHE A 110 -7.00 -19.79 -1.27
C PHE A 110 -6.47 -19.16 -2.57
N PRO A 111 -5.57 -19.80 -3.35
CA PRO A 111 -5.23 -19.31 -4.68
C PRO A 111 -6.37 -19.60 -5.67
N HIS A 112 -6.46 -18.81 -6.75
CA HIS A 112 -7.38 -19.13 -7.85
C HIS A 112 -6.93 -20.41 -8.58
N ASP A 113 -5.65 -20.48 -8.92
CA ASP A 113 -5.00 -21.65 -9.50
C ASP A 113 -3.75 -22.00 -8.70
N TYR A 114 -3.43 -23.28 -8.53
CA TYR A 114 -2.20 -23.75 -7.87
C TYR A 114 -0.96 -23.65 -8.78
N ARG A 115 -0.78 -22.48 -9.41
CA ARG A 115 0.44 -22.11 -10.14
C ARG A 115 1.31 -21.24 -9.23
N PHE A 116 2.62 -21.40 -9.31
CA PHE A 116 3.55 -20.65 -8.47
C PHE A 116 3.36 -19.12 -8.60
N SER A 117 3.19 -18.59 -9.81
CA SER A 117 2.93 -17.17 -10.05
C SER A 117 1.61 -16.70 -9.43
N GLU A 118 0.56 -17.52 -9.47
CA GLU A 118 -0.76 -17.20 -8.92
C GLU A 118 -0.76 -17.22 -7.38
N ILE A 119 -0.03 -18.16 -6.78
CA ILE A 119 0.20 -18.19 -5.33
C ILE A 119 0.94 -16.93 -4.88
N LEU A 120 2.01 -16.52 -5.61
CA LEU A 120 2.73 -15.28 -5.29
C LEU A 120 1.88 -14.03 -5.50
N TRP A 121 1.04 -14.02 -6.53
CA TRP A 121 0.08 -12.94 -6.74
C TRP A 121 -0.92 -12.87 -5.59
N THR A 122 -1.51 -14.00 -5.19
CA THR A 122 -2.45 -14.10 -4.06
C THR A 122 -1.78 -13.69 -2.74
N PHE A 123 -0.53 -14.10 -2.52
CA PHE A 123 0.30 -13.65 -1.39
C PHE A 123 0.45 -12.13 -1.36
N SER A 124 0.75 -11.52 -2.51
CA SER A 124 0.90 -10.06 -2.59
C SER A 124 -0.40 -9.35 -2.21
N ILE A 125 -1.57 -9.89 -2.55
CA ILE A 125 -2.88 -9.31 -2.23
C ILE A 125 -3.11 -9.34 -0.72
N TRP A 126 -2.91 -10.50 -0.09
CA TRP A 126 -3.05 -10.62 1.37
C TRP A 126 -2.03 -9.76 2.12
N LEU A 127 -0.77 -9.77 1.69
CA LEU A 127 0.28 -9.01 2.36
C LEU A 127 0.02 -7.50 2.29
N GLU A 128 -0.39 -6.99 1.13
CA GLU A 128 -0.66 -5.58 0.96
C GLU A 128 -1.81 -5.08 1.85
N SER A 129 -2.81 -5.94 2.08
CA SER A 129 -3.95 -5.59 2.93
C SER A 129 -3.53 -5.21 4.34
N VAL A 130 -2.40 -5.75 4.82
CA VAL A 130 -1.88 -5.55 6.18
C VAL A 130 -0.51 -4.85 6.22
N ALA A 131 0.08 -4.51 5.07
CA ALA A 131 1.43 -3.94 4.98
C ALA A 131 1.57 -2.57 5.69
N ILE A 132 0.46 -1.86 5.90
CA ILE A 132 0.44 -0.57 6.58
C ILE A 132 0.51 -0.67 8.11
N LEU A 133 0.25 -1.85 8.69
CA LEU A 133 0.14 -2.01 10.15
C LEU A 133 1.38 -1.54 10.93
N PRO A 134 2.64 -1.82 10.51
CA PRO A 134 3.81 -1.28 11.17
C PRO A 134 3.82 0.26 11.24
N GLN A 135 3.46 0.94 10.15
CA GLN A 135 3.34 2.40 10.11
C GLN A 135 2.25 2.92 11.04
N LEU A 136 1.04 2.34 11.02
CA LEU A 136 -0.05 2.76 11.91
C LEU A 136 0.32 2.55 13.38
N PHE A 137 0.95 1.43 13.71
CA PHE A 137 1.42 1.12 15.05
C PHE A 137 2.48 2.12 15.54
N MET A 138 3.41 2.51 14.65
CA MET A 138 4.40 3.53 14.95
C MET A 138 3.73 4.88 15.25
N LEU A 139 2.73 5.29 14.46
CA LEU A 139 1.99 6.53 14.68
C LEU A 139 1.23 6.54 16.01
N GLN A 140 0.62 5.40 16.39
CA GLN A 140 -0.05 5.26 17.69
C GLN A 140 0.92 5.48 18.85
N ARG A 141 2.17 5.04 18.71
CA ARG A 141 3.20 5.25 19.74
C ARG A 141 3.74 6.68 19.79
N THR A 142 3.95 7.30 18.63
CA THR A 142 4.48 8.67 18.58
C THR A 142 3.43 9.71 18.91
N GLY A 143 2.13 9.38 18.80
CA GLY A 143 1.01 10.25 19.13
C GLY A 143 0.76 11.37 18.10
N GLU A 144 1.77 11.74 17.31
CA GLU A 144 1.71 12.75 16.26
C GLU A 144 2.30 12.23 14.93
N ALA A 145 1.84 12.83 13.83
CA ALA A 145 2.36 12.62 12.49
C ALA A 145 2.54 13.97 11.78
N ASP A 146 3.62 14.12 11.02
CA ASP A 146 3.81 15.30 10.16
C ASP A 146 2.67 15.43 9.15
N THR A 147 2.34 16.67 8.77
CA THR A 147 1.27 16.95 7.81
C THR A 147 1.48 16.23 6.47
N ILE A 148 2.71 16.20 5.94
CA ILE A 148 2.99 15.52 4.67
C ILE A 148 2.82 14.00 4.81
N THR A 149 3.29 13.40 5.91
CA THR A 149 3.08 11.97 6.21
C THR A 149 1.59 11.65 6.26
N THR A 150 0.80 12.56 6.82
CA THR A 150 -0.64 12.43 6.95
C THR A 150 -1.36 12.50 5.58
N HIS A 151 -0.93 13.39 4.69
CA HIS A 151 -1.41 13.43 3.30
C HIS A 151 -0.99 12.21 2.47
N TYR A 152 0.24 11.73 2.66
CA TYR A 152 0.73 10.47 2.08
C TYR A 152 -0.20 9.30 2.43
N LEU A 153 -0.46 9.10 3.72
CA LEU A 153 -1.31 8.02 4.21
C LEU A 153 -2.75 8.17 3.75
N PHE A 154 -3.25 9.40 3.65
CA PHE A 154 -4.59 9.67 3.13
C PHE A 154 -4.72 9.28 1.66
N ALA A 155 -3.76 9.65 0.81
CA ALA A 155 -3.74 9.22 -0.58
C ALA A 155 -3.58 7.69 -0.71
N LEU A 156 -2.76 7.09 0.16
CA LEU A 156 -2.61 5.63 0.24
C LEU A 156 -3.91 4.94 0.71
N GLY A 157 -4.72 5.59 1.53
CA GLY A 157 -6.04 5.07 1.87
C GLY A 157 -7.04 5.24 0.71
N ILE A 158 -7.10 6.44 0.11
CA ILE A 158 -8.10 6.78 -0.92
C ILE A 158 -7.99 5.83 -2.10
N TYR A 159 -6.79 5.49 -2.55
CA TYR A 159 -6.70 4.61 -3.70
C TYR A 159 -7.40 3.27 -3.43
N ARG A 160 -7.32 2.73 -2.21
CA ARG A 160 -8.04 1.50 -1.83
C ARG A 160 -9.55 1.71 -1.78
N ALA A 161 -9.99 2.81 -1.21
CA ALA A 161 -11.41 3.17 -1.22
C ALA A 161 -11.96 3.28 -2.65
N LEU A 162 -11.18 3.80 -3.60
CA LEU A 162 -11.55 3.90 -5.02
C LEU A 162 -11.56 2.54 -5.75
N TYR A 163 -10.86 1.53 -5.25
CA TYR A 163 -10.93 0.18 -5.81
C TYR A 163 -12.29 -0.50 -5.54
N ILE A 164 -13.00 -0.12 -4.47
CA ILE A 164 -14.34 -0.64 -4.15
C ILE A 164 -15.38 -0.30 -5.23
N PRO A 165 -15.62 0.98 -5.59
CA PRO A 165 -16.53 1.32 -6.68
C PRO A 165 -16.03 0.82 -8.04
N ASN A 166 -14.71 0.69 -8.23
CA ASN A 166 -14.17 -0.01 -9.41
C ASN A 166 -14.66 -1.46 -9.48
N TRP A 167 -14.59 -2.25 -8.39
CA TRP A 167 -15.09 -3.63 -8.40
C TRP A 167 -16.59 -3.70 -8.65
N MET A 168 -17.38 -2.82 -8.02
CA MET A 168 -18.83 -2.74 -8.26
C MET A 168 -19.12 -2.42 -9.73
N PHE A 169 -18.46 -1.41 -10.29
CA PHE A 169 -18.64 -1.02 -11.69
C PHE A 169 -18.31 -2.17 -12.64
N ARG A 170 -17.19 -2.87 -12.42
CA ARG A 170 -16.77 -4.01 -13.25
C ARG A 170 -17.76 -5.17 -13.13
N TYR A 171 -18.27 -5.45 -11.94
CA TYR A 171 -19.28 -6.50 -11.74
C TYR A 171 -20.58 -6.21 -12.50
N LEU A 172 -20.99 -4.94 -12.58
CA LEU A 172 -22.22 -4.54 -13.26
C LEU A 172 -22.08 -4.42 -14.79
N THR A 173 -20.87 -4.17 -15.29
CA THR A 173 -20.65 -3.80 -16.71
C THR A 173 -19.81 -4.80 -17.51
N GLU A 174 -18.96 -5.60 -16.86
CA GLU A 174 -18.05 -6.55 -17.50
C GLU A 174 -18.49 -8.00 -17.24
N ALA A 175 -19.17 -8.63 -18.22
CA ALA A 175 -19.58 -10.05 -18.11
C ALA A 175 -18.39 -11.01 -17.91
N SER A 176 -17.20 -10.66 -18.40
CA SER A 176 -15.96 -11.41 -18.16
C SER A 176 -15.53 -11.37 -16.70
N PHE A 177 -15.71 -10.22 -16.01
CA PHE A 177 -15.40 -10.09 -14.59
C PHE A 177 -16.38 -10.89 -13.73
N GLN A 178 -17.66 -10.97 -14.13
CA GLN A 178 -18.64 -11.81 -13.47
C GLN A 178 -18.33 -13.31 -13.63
N ARG A 179 -17.89 -13.73 -14.81
CA ARG A 179 -17.54 -15.14 -15.09
C ARG A 179 -16.27 -15.57 -14.36
N SER A 180 -15.27 -14.69 -14.26
CA SER A 180 -14.00 -14.93 -13.57
C SER A 180 -13.95 -14.23 -12.21
N PHE A 181 -15.02 -14.38 -11.42
CA PHE A 181 -15.13 -13.71 -10.13
C PHE A 181 -14.11 -14.26 -9.14
N GLN A 182 -13.23 -13.39 -8.64
CA GLN A 182 -12.22 -13.72 -7.64
C GLN A 182 -12.54 -13.01 -6.32
N PRO A 183 -12.90 -13.74 -5.24
CA PRO A 183 -13.28 -13.13 -3.97
C PRO A 183 -12.08 -12.53 -3.22
N VAL A 184 -10.87 -13.08 -3.39
CA VAL A 184 -9.69 -12.71 -2.60
C VAL A 184 -9.33 -11.22 -2.72
N PRO A 185 -9.20 -10.61 -3.92
CA PRO A 185 -8.89 -9.18 -4.04
C PRO A 185 -9.94 -8.26 -3.39
N ILE A 186 -11.21 -8.65 -3.43
CA ILE A 186 -12.31 -7.87 -2.85
C ILE A 186 -12.25 -7.93 -1.33
N ILE A 187 -12.14 -9.14 -0.76
CA ILE A 187 -12.09 -9.34 0.69
C ILE A 187 -10.85 -8.65 1.28
N ALA A 188 -9.67 -8.91 0.72
CA ALA A 188 -8.42 -8.28 1.16
C ALA A 188 -8.48 -6.75 1.01
N GLY A 189 -9.10 -6.27 -0.07
CA GLY A 189 -9.32 -4.85 -0.30
C GLY A 189 -10.25 -4.18 0.71
N ILE A 190 -11.31 -4.85 1.13
CA ILE A 190 -12.22 -4.40 2.19
C ILE A 190 -11.46 -4.35 3.52
N ILE A 191 -10.74 -5.43 3.88
CA ILE A 191 -9.90 -5.46 5.11
C ILE A 191 -8.94 -4.28 5.12
N GLN A 192 -8.23 -4.07 4.00
CA GLN A 192 -7.28 -2.97 3.87
C GLN A 192 -7.96 -1.61 4.08
N THR A 193 -9.11 -1.39 3.45
CA THR A 193 -9.86 -0.13 3.57
C THR A 193 -10.35 0.10 5.01
N LEU A 194 -10.80 -0.96 5.69
CA LEU A 194 -11.21 -0.88 7.09
C LEU A 194 -10.04 -0.52 8.02
N LEU A 195 -8.83 -1.02 7.77
CA LEU A 195 -7.64 -0.64 8.54
C LEU A 195 -7.30 0.86 8.40
N TYR A 196 -7.67 1.50 7.29
CA TYR A 196 -7.52 2.95 7.10
C TYR A 196 -8.68 3.78 7.69
N SER A 197 -9.79 3.16 8.11
CA SER A 197 -11.02 3.89 8.47
C SER A 197 -10.84 4.85 9.65
N ASP A 198 -10.17 4.39 10.72
CA ASP A 198 -9.88 5.23 11.89
C ASP A 198 -8.95 6.40 11.52
N PHE A 199 -7.94 6.12 10.70
CA PHE A 199 -7.05 7.15 10.17
C PHE A 199 -7.83 8.21 9.36
N PHE A 200 -8.77 7.80 8.49
CA PHE A 200 -9.61 8.73 7.75
C PHE A 200 -10.48 9.60 8.65
N TYR A 201 -11.07 9.01 9.68
CA TYR A 201 -11.89 9.73 10.64
C TYR A 201 -11.09 10.84 11.33
N ILE A 202 -9.88 10.53 11.77
CA ILE A 202 -9.00 11.49 12.45
C ILE A 202 -8.48 12.55 11.47
N TYR A 203 -8.09 12.14 10.27
CA TYR A 203 -7.67 13.05 9.19
C TYR A 203 -8.75 14.10 8.89
N TYR A 204 -10.00 13.66 8.68
CA TYR A 204 -11.11 14.55 8.37
C TYR A 204 -11.41 15.53 9.51
N ASN A 205 -11.40 15.05 10.76
CA ASN A 205 -11.79 15.87 11.90
C ASN A 205 -10.69 16.82 12.39
N LYS A 206 -9.41 16.49 12.18
CA LYS A 206 -8.29 17.31 12.64
C LYS A 206 -7.61 18.06 11.49
N VAL A 207 -7.09 17.32 10.52
CA VAL A 207 -6.16 17.85 9.50
C VAL A 207 -6.88 18.78 8.53
N LEU A 208 -8.05 18.39 8.02
CA LEU A 208 -8.84 19.26 7.12
C LEU A 208 -9.33 20.54 7.80
N LYS A 209 -9.39 20.55 9.14
CA LYS A 209 -9.75 21.73 9.94
C LYS A 209 -8.53 22.53 10.40
N GLY A 210 -7.34 22.27 9.83
CA GLY A 210 -6.10 22.95 10.15
C GLY A 210 -5.49 22.59 11.52
N LYS A 211 -6.00 21.55 12.20
CA LYS A 211 -5.44 21.06 13.46
C LYS A 211 -4.36 20.01 13.17
N LYS A 212 -3.36 19.91 14.05
CA LYS A 212 -2.35 18.86 13.97
C LYS A 212 -2.98 17.47 14.08
N PHE A 213 -2.45 16.52 13.33
CA PHE A 213 -2.82 15.12 13.47
C PHE A 213 -2.29 14.61 14.81
N SER A 214 -3.20 14.18 15.67
CA SER A 214 -2.85 13.48 16.90
C SER A 214 -3.81 12.33 17.12
N LEU A 215 -3.29 11.19 17.58
CA LEU A 215 -4.11 10.05 17.97
C LEU A 215 -4.52 10.20 19.44
N PRO A 216 -5.74 9.82 19.85
CA PRO A 216 -6.06 9.69 21.28
C PRO A 216 -5.15 8.60 21.86
N VAL A 217 -4.28 9.00 22.79
CA VAL A 217 -3.37 8.10 23.51
C VAL A 217 -4.13 7.40 24.63
#